data_AF-A0A7Y5MTZ3-F1
#
_entry.id   AF-A0A7Y5MTZ3-F1
#
_cell.length_a   1.000
_cell.length_b   1.000
_cell.length_c   1.000
_cell.angle_alpha   90.00
_cell.angle_beta   90.00
_cell.angle_gamma   90.00
#
_symmetry.space_group_name_H-M   'P 1'
#
loop_
_entity.id
_entity.type
_entity.pdbx_description
1 polymer ?
#
loop_
_entity_poly.entity_id
_entity_poly.type
_entity_poly.pdbx_seq_one_letter_code
_entity_poly.pdbx_strand_id
1 'polypeptide(L)'
;MQRKPLIECVPNFSEGRNPDVIRQITDVIAAVEGVRLLDVDPGKATNRTVVTFVGEPGPVVEAAFQAIKKAAELIDMRQHKGEHPRMGATDVCPLVPVADITLEEAAEWAHRLAERVGKELQLGVFMYEAAATRPERRNLAEIRSGEYEGLAKKLENPDWKPDYGPAAFNAKSGATVIGARDFLVAYNVNLNTTSVRRANSVAFDVREQARILREGDPITGPVVKDENG
;
A
#
# COMPACT_ATOMS: atom_id res chain seq x y z
N MET A 1 -19.85 -27.24 -11.50
CA MET A 1 -19.73 -25.76 -11.52
C MET A 1 -18.30 -25.42 -11.93
N GLN A 2 -18.12 -24.61 -12.96
CA GLN A 2 -16.79 -24.10 -13.31
C GLN A 2 -16.32 -23.24 -12.13
N ARG A 3 -15.19 -23.59 -11.53
CA ARG A 3 -14.60 -22.77 -10.48
C ARG A 3 -14.17 -21.45 -11.11
N LYS A 4 -14.51 -20.34 -10.46
CA LYS A 4 -14.21 -19.00 -10.96
C LYS A 4 -13.02 -18.44 -10.18
N PRO A 5 -12.05 -17.79 -10.85
CA PRO A 5 -10.93 -17.16 -10.17
C PRO A 5 -11.46 -16.11 -9.20
N LEU A 6 -10.88 -16.07 -8.01
CA LEU A 6 -11.24 -15.13 -6.95
C LEU A 6 -9.99 -14.40 -6.49
N ILE A 7 -10.06 -13.07 -6.51
CA ILE A 7 -9.03 -12.21 -5.91
C ILE A 7 -9.63 -11.33 -4.83
N GLU A 8 -8.80 -11.01 -3.85
CA GLU A 8 -9.05 -9.98 -2.86
C GLU A 8 -8.29 -8.72 -3.26
N CYS A 9 -8.90 -7.55 -3.03
CA CYS A 9 -8.24 -6.27 -3.16
C CYS A 9 -8.31 -5.53 -1.83
N VAL A 10 -7.17 -5.03 -1.38
CA VAL A 10 -7.01 -4.42 -0.04
C VAL A 10 -6.46 -2.99 -0.11
N PRO A 11 -7.11 -2.05 -0.82
CA PRO A 11 -6.58 -0.70 -0.99
C PRO A 11 -6.51 0.07 0.32
N ASN A 12 -5.56 0.99 0.38
CA ASN A 12 -5.30 1.84 1.53
C ASN A 12 -5.48 3.29 1.15
N PHE A 13 -6.49 3.93 1.73
CA PHE A 13 -6.81 5.33 1.46
C PHE A 13 -6.27 6.21 2.59
N SER A 14 -5.71 7.35 2.21
CA SER A 14 -5.19 8.38 3.13
C SER A 14 -6.34 9.23 3.68
N GLU A 15 -7.26 8.57 4.40
CA GLU A 15 -8.37 9.17 5.13
C GLU A 15 -8.81 8.18 6.20
N GLY A 16 -8.92 8.60 7.46
CA GLY A 16 -9.37 7.74 8.57
C GLY A 16 -10.27 8.47 9.58
N ARG A 17 -10.71 9.68 9.26
CA ARG A 17 -11.41 10.61 10.17
C ARG A 17 -12.75 11.08 9.61
N ASN A 18 -12.84 11.34 8.31
CA ASN A 18 -14.06 11.79 7.65
C ASN A 18 -14.89 10.61 7.14
N PRO A 19 -16.00 10.24 7.83
CA PRO A 19 -16.81 9.09 7.45
C PRO A 19 -17.52 9.29 6.10
N ASP A 20 -17.82 10.52 5.68
CA ASP A 20 -18.47 10.78 4.40
C ASP A 20 -17.53 10.58 3.21
N VAL A 21 -16.24 10.87 3.38
CA VAL A 21 -15.23 10.58 2.35
C VAL A 21 -15.05 9.06 2.21
N ILE A 22 -14.91 8.37 3.36
CA ILE A 22 -14.77 6.90 3.38
C ILE A 22 -15.98 6.24 2.73
N ARG A 23 -17.20 6.65 3.13
CA ARG A 23 -18.45 6.11 2.58
C ARG A 23 -18.53 6.30 1.07
N GLN A 24 -18.22 7.48 0.54
CA GLN A 24 -18.27 7.72 -0.91
C GLN A 24 -17.29 6.84 -1.69
N ILE A 25 -16.12 6.52 -1.13
CA ILE A 25 -15.15 5.60 -1.73
C ILE A 25 -15.69 4.16 -1.67
N THR A 26 -16.29 3.74 -0.56
CA THR A 26 -16.82 2.38 -0.42
C THR A 26 -18.10 2.16 -1.24
N ASP A 27 -18.92 3.19 -1.42
CA ASP A 27 -20.15 3.14 -2.20
C ASP A 27 -19.85 2.83 -3.68
N VAL A 28 -18.79 3.43 -4.26
CA VAL A 28 -18.39 3.12 -5.64
C VAL A 28 -17.81 1.71 -5.80
N ILE A 29 -17.21 1.13 -4.75
CA ILE A 29 -16.76 -0.27 -4.74
C ILE A 29 -17.98 -1.19 -4.71
N ALA A 30 -18.92 -0.96 -3.79
CA ALA A 30 -20.10 -1.79 -3.60
C ALA A 30 -21.08 -1.72 -4.78
N ALA A 31 -21.03 -0.67 -5.59
CA ALA A 31 -21.85 -0.52 -6.79
C ALA A 31 -21.38 -1.38 -7.98
N VAL A 32 -20.17 -1.94 -7.94
CA VAL A 32 -19.66 -2.77 -9.04
C VAL A 32 -20.22 -4.20 -8.92
N GLU A 33 -20.95 -4.62 -9.95
CA GLU A 33 -21.51 -5.97 -10.03
C GLU A 33 -20.40 -7.04 -10.00
N GLY A 34 -20.58 -8.08 -9.17
CA GLY A 34 -19.59 -9.15 -9.00
C GLY A 34 -18.53 -8.87 -7.94
N VAL A 35 -18.58 -7.72 -7.26
CA VAL A 35 -17.72 -7.39 -6.11
C VAL A 35 -18.50 -7.48 -4.81
N ARG A 36 -17.84 -8.00 -3.77
CA ARG A 36 -18.35 -8.01 -2.40
C ARG A 36 -17.39 -7.24 -1.50
N LEU A 37 -17.87 -6.13 -0.95
CA LEU A 37 -17.20 -5.41 0.13
C LEU A 37 -17.26 -6.27 1.41
N LEU A 38 -16.09 -6.60 1.97
CA LEU A 38 -15.97 -7.46 3.15
C LEU A 38 -15.74 -6.65 4.42
N ASP A 39 -14.86 -5.65 4.35
CA ASP A 39 -14.45 -4.89 5.53
C ASP A 39 -14.02 -3.46 5.18
N VAL A 40 -14.19 -2.57 6.16
CA VAL A 40 -13.77 -1.16 6.12
C VAL A 40 -13.23 -0.81 7.50
N ASP A 41 -11.91 -0.70 7.61
CA ASP A 41 -11.20 -0.45 8.88
C ASP A 41 -10.52 0.93 8.89
N PRO A 42 -11.21 1.98 9.40
CA PRO A 42 -10.65 3.31 9.51
C PRO A 42 -9.84 3.51 10.80
N GLY A 43 -8.57 3.88 10.67
CA GLY A 43 -7.71 4.31 11.76
C GLY A 43 -7.65 5.82 11.92
N LYS A 44 -8.21 6.37 13.01
CA LYS A 44 -8.23 7.83 13.27
C LYS A 44 -6.84 8.44 13.49
N ALA A 45 -5.96 7.73 14.22
CA ALA A 45 -4.60 8.19 14.53
C ALA A 45 -3.68 8.06 13.32
N THR A 46 -3.72 6.90 12.66
CA THR A 46 -3.01 6.65 11.39
C THR A 46 -3.54 7.51 10.24
N ASN A 47 -4.77 8.02 10.36
CA ASN A 47 -5.51 8.75 9.32
C ASN A 47 -5.50 7.99 7.99
N ARG A 48 -5.80 6.70 8.08
CA ARG A 48 -5.78 5.73 6.98
C ARG A 48 -6.96 4.79 7.13
N THR A 49 -7.60 4.44 6.01
CA THR A 49 -8.62 3.40 5.97
C THR A 49 -8.12 2.25 5.10
N VAL A 50 -8.21 1.04 5.63
CA VAL A 50 -8.03 -0.20 4.87
C VAL A 50 -9.40 -0.67 4.45
N VAL A 51 -9.58 -0.93 3.16
CA VAL A 51 -10.84 -1.47 2.62
C VAL A 51 -10.53 -2.83 2.03
N THR A 52 -11.37 -3.82 2.28
CA THR A 52 -11.19 -5.19 1.79
C THR A 52 -12.41 -5.60 0.99
N PHE A 53 -12.21 -6.02 -0.25
CA PHE A 53 -13.29 -6.55 -1.10
C PHE A 53 -12.78 -7.69 -1.98
N VAL A 54 -13.71 -8.55 -2.41
CA VAL A 54 -13.41 -9.76 -3.19
C VAL A 54 -14.33 -9.90 -4.39
N GLY A 55 -13.88 -10.63 -5.40
CA GLY A 55 -14.66 -10.94 -6.59
C GLY A 55 -13.81 -11.56 -7.68
N GLU A 56 -14.41 -11.74 -8.86
CA GLU A 56 -13.66 -12.13 -10.06
C GLU A 56 -12.69 -11.01 -10.46
N PRO A 57 -11.57 -11.32 -11.13
CA PRO A 57 -10.51 -10.33 -11.39
C PRO A 57 -10.97 -9.07 -12.13
N GLY A 58 -11.82 -9.21 -13.15
CA GLY A 58 -12.34 -8.07 -13.91
C GLY A 58 -13.14 -7.08 -13.05
N PRO A 59 -14.22 -7.52 -12.39
CA PRO A 59 -14.98 -6.69 -11.46
C PRO A 59 -14.15 -6.07 -10.34
N VAL A 60 -13.21 -6.82 -9.75
CA VAL A 60 -12.34 -6.29 -8.69
C VAL A 60 -11.44 -5.17 -9.20
N VAL A 61 -10.84 -5.33 -10.37
CA VAL A 61 -10.02 -4.27 -11.00
C VAL A 61 -10.86 -3.04 -11.36
N GLU A 62 -12.11 -3.21 -11.81
CA GLU A 62 -13.03 -2.09 -12.03
C GLU A 62 -13.33 -1.34 -10.72
N ALA A 63 -13.70 -2.06 -9.66
CA ALA A 63 -13.97 -1.46 -8.35
C ALA A 63 -12.74 -0.73 -7.78
N ALA A 64 -11.55 -1.33 -7.89
CA ALA A 64 -10.30 -0.70 -7.47
C ALA A 64 -10.04 0.60 -8.25
N PHE A 65 -10.23 0.60 -9.57
CA PHE A 65 -10.09 1.80 -10.39
C PHE A 65 -11.07 2.91 -9.97
N GLN A 66 -12.35 2.59 -9.79
CA GLN A 66 -13.37 3.56 -9.36
C GLN A 66 -13.05 4.12 -7.97
N ALA A 67 -12.58 3.28 -7.05
CA ALA A 67 -12.18 3.70 -5.71
C ALA A 67 -10.97 4.65 -5.75
N ILE A 68 -9.94 4.33 -6.54
CA ILE A 68 -8.76 5.19 -6.72
C ILE A 68 -9.17 6.55 -7.31
N LYS A 69 -10.02 6.54 -8.34
CA LYS A 69 -10.57 7.74 -8.95
C LYS A 69 -11.31 8.59 -7.92
N LYS A 70 -12.23 7.99 -7.16
CA LYS A 70 -13.02 8.68 -6.14
C LYS A 70 -12.12 9.24 -5.02
N ALA A 71 -11.12 8.49 -4.59
CA ALA A 71 -10.14 8.95 -3.61
C ALA A 71 -9.35 10.17 -4.11
N ALA A 72 -8.89 10.18 -5.37
CA ALA A 72 -8.21 11.32 -6.00
C ALA A 72 -9.11 12.56 -6.17
N GLU A 73 -10.44 12.37 -6.25
CA GLU A 73 -11.41 13.45 -6.26
C GLU A 73 -11.59 14.08 -4.87
N LEU A 74 -11.68 13.25 -3.83
CA LEU A 74 -12.11 13.65 -2.49
C LEU A 74 -10.97 13.99 -1.51
N ILE A 75 -9.82 13.31 -1.63
CA ILE A 75 -8.70 13.44 -0.68
C ILE A 75 -7.70 14.45 -1.24
N ASP A 76 -7.35 15.44 -0.41
CA ASP A 76 -6.30 16.41 -0.71
C ASP A 76 -5.06 16.15 0.17
N MET A 77 -4.05 15.54 -0.44
CA MET A 77 -2.80 15.17 0.24
C MET A 77 -2.03 16.36 0.79
N ARG A 78 -2.25 17.57 0.27
CA ARG A 78 -1.63 18.81 0.80
C ARG A 78 -2.08 19.10 2.23
N GLN A 79 -3.24 18.60 2.63
CA GLN A 79 -3.83 18.78 3.96
C GLN A 79 -3.74 17.50 4.80
N HIS A 80 -3.36 16.36 4.20
CA HIS A 80 -3.32 15.08 4.88
C HIS A 80 -2.12 14.98 5.82
N LYS A 81 -2.39 14.63 7.07
CA LYS A 81 -1.39 14.23 8.08
C LYS A 81 -1.92 13.06 8.90
N GLY A 82 -1.07 12.07 9.13
CA GLY A 82 -1.37 10.87 9.91
C GLY A 82 -0.09 10.22 10.42
N GLU A 83 -0.21 9.33 11.40
CA GLU A 83 0.95 8.61 11.97
C GLU A 83 1.49 7.50 11.05
N HIS A 84 0.72 7.10 10.05
CA HIS A 84 1.11 6.05 9.11
C HIS A 84 1.81 6.64 7.88
N PRO A 85 2.97 6.10 7.46
CA PRO A 85 3.64 6.53 6.23
C PRO A 85 2.72 6.43 5.02
N ARG A 86 2.71 7.47 4.19
CA ARG A 86 1.85 7.53 3.00
C ARG A 86 2.48 8.40 1.92
N MET A 87 2.18 8.12 0.66
CA MET A 87 2.59 9.01 -0.45
C MET A 87 1.48 9.41 -1.42
N GLY A 88 0.24 8.94 -1.21
CA GLY A 88 -0.88 9.33 -2.04
C GLY A 88 -2.25 9.12 -1.42
N ALA A 89 -3.28 9.67 -2.07
CA ALA A 89 -4.68 9.58 -1.68
C ALA A 89 -5.15 8.12 -1.64
N THR A 90 -4.77 7.34 -2.65
CA THR A 90 -4.64 5.88 -2.53
C THR A 90 -3.16 5.58 -2.44
N ASP A 91 -2.72 5.11 -1.29
CA ASP A 91 -1.31 4.88 -1.02
C ASP A 91 -0.83 3.57 -1.62
N VAL A 92 -1.52 2.45 -1.32
CA VAL A 92 -1.24 1.15 -1.92
C VAL A 92 -2.54 0.40 -2.24
N CYS A 93 -2.56 -0.35 -3.34
CA CYS A 93 -3.70 -1.14 -3.81
C CYS A 93 -3.22 -2.55 -4.23
N PRO A 94 -3.03 -3.49 -3.27
CA PRO A 94 -2.70 -4.87 -3.57
C PRO A 94 -3.88 -5.66 -4.16
N LEU A 95 -3.55 -6.59 -5.04
CA LEU A 95 -4.38 -7.75 -5.39
C LEU A 95 -3.79 -9.00 -4.73
N VAL A 96 -4.62 -9.84 -4.14
CA VAL A 96 -4.22 -11.06 -3.44
C VAL A 96 -4.96 -12.24 -4.08
N PRO A 97 -4.25 -13.28 -4.58
CA PRO A 97 -4.90 -14.47 -5.11
C PRO A 97 -5.60 -15.24 -3.98
N VAL A 98 -6.89 -15.57 -4.16
CA VAL A 98 -7.68 -16.28 -3.12
C VAL A 98 -8.00 -17.70 -3.56
N ALA A 99 -8.55 -17.88 -4.76
CA ALA A 99 -8.93 -19.19 -5.27
C ALA A 99 -8.83 -19.24 -6.79
N ASP A 100 -8.35 -20.38 -7.31
CA ASP A 100 -8.30 -20.69 -8.74
C ASP A 100 -7.64 -19.58 -9.60
N ILE A 101 -6.61 -18.92 -9.05
CA ILE A 101 -5.76 -17.92 -9.71
C ILE A 101 -4.37 -17.91 -9.05
N THR A 102 -3.31 -17.79 -9.83
CA THR A 102 -1.94 -17.70 -9.32
C THR A 102 -1.55 -16.27 -8.95
N LEU A 103 -0.43 -16.13 -8.23
CA LEU A 103 0.13 -14.83 -7.88
C LEU A 103 0.60 -14.06 -9.14
N GLU A 104 1.15 -14.77 -10.12
CA GLU A 104 1.58 -14.21 -11.41
C GLU A 104 0.39 -13.68 -12.20
N GLU A 105 -0.71 -14.45 -12.26
CA GLU A 105 -1.95 -13.99 -12.90
C GLU A 105 -2.51 -12.75 -12.19
N ALA A 106 -2.50 -12.71 -10.86
CA ALA A 106 -2.89 -11.53 -10.09
C ALA A 106 -1.97 -10.32 -10.37
N ALA A 107 -0.67 -10.54 -10.58
CA ALA A 107 0.28 -9.50 -10.97
C ALA A 107 -0.06 -8.92 -12.35
N GLU A 108 -0.45 -9.75 -13.32
CA GLU A 108 -0.93 -9.26 -14.62
C GLU A 108 -2.16 -8.36 -14.49
N TRP A 109 -3.12 -8.71 -13.63
CA TRP A 109 -4.27 -7.87 -13.33
C TRP A 109 -3.87 -6.55 -12.65
N ALA A 110 -2.86 -6.58 -11.78
CA ALA A 110 -2.31 -5.39 -11.15
C ALA A 110 -1.70 -4.44 -12.20
N HIS A 111 -0.99 -4.97 -13.20
CA HIS A 111 -0.47 -4.18 -14.32
C HIS A 111 -1.58 -3.53 -15.16
N ARG A 112 -2.67 -4.27 -15.45
CA ARG A 112 -3.83 -3.71 -16.17
C ARG A 112 -4.49 -2.56 -15.40
N LEU A 113 -4.65 -2.72 -14.08
CA LEU A 113 -5.16 -1.66 -13.22
C LEU A 113 -4.22 -0.44 -13.25
N ALA A 114 -2.92 -0.66 -13.08
CA ALA A 114 -1.92 0.40 -13.02
C ALA A 114 -1.81 1.19 -14.34
N GLU A 115 -1.82 0.50 -15.48
CA GLU A 115 -1.83 1.15 -16.79
C GLU A 115 -3.04 2.06 -16.95
N ARG A 116 -4.23 1.57 -16.57
CA ARG A 116 -5.46 2.34 -16.66
C ARG A 116 -5.47 3.54 -15.71
N VAL A 117 -5.03 3.36 -14.47
CA VAL A 117 -4.88 4.46 -13.48
C VAL A 117 -3.91 5.51 -14.01
N GLY A 118 -2.74 5.10 -14.49
CA GLY A 118 -1.74 6.02 -15.03
C GLY A 118 -2.23 6.80 -16.24
N LYS A 119 -2.95 6.13 -17.15
CA LYS A 119 -3.47 6.71 -18.39
C LYS A 119 -4.69 7.61 -18.18
N GLU A 120 -5.70 7.14 -17.45
CA GLU A 120 -6.99 7.84 -17.33
C GLU A 120 -6.98 8.88 -16.21
N LEU A 121 -6.28 8.61 -15.10
CA LEU A 121 -6.26 9.51 -13.93
C LEU A 121 -5.03 10.40 -13.89
N GLN A 122 -4.05 10.18 -14.79
CA GLN A 122 -2.80 10.94 -14.85
C GLN A 122 -2.05 10.94 -13.51
N LEU A 123 -2.05 9.78 -12.83
CA LEU A 123 -1.34 9.54 -11.57
C LEU A 123 -0.08 8.73 -11.83
N GLY A 124 1.02 9.07 -11.14
CA GLY A 124 2.20 8.23 -11.12
C GLY A 124 1.91 6.94 -10.33
N VAL A 125 2.11 5.79 -10.96
CA VAL A 125 1.89 4.47 -10.36
C VAL A 125 3.20 3.70 -10.28
N PHE A 126 3.51 3.16 -9.11
CA PHE A 126 4.65 2.27 -8.86
C PHE A 126 4.17 0.84 -8.67
N MET A 127 4.87 -0.12 -9.28
CA MET A 127 4.56 -1.53 -9.11
C MET A 127 5.41 -2.16 -8.00
N TYR A 128 4.79 -2.97 -7.15
CA TYR A 128 5.47 -3.62 -6.02
C TYR A 128 5.17 -5.12 -5.88
N GLU A 129 5.91 -5.78 -4.99
CA GLU A 129 5.83 -7.22 -4.73
C GLU A 129 5.94 -8.06 -6.03
N ALA A 130 5.05 -9.02 -6.26
CA ALA A 130 5.10 -9.90 -7.43
C ALA A 130 4.91 -9.16 -8.76
N ALA A 131 4.39 -7.93 -8.73
CA ALA A 131 4.24 -7.08 -9.91
C ALA A 131 5.41 -6.08 -10.08
N ALA A 132 6.40 -6.07 -9.18
CA ALA A 132 7.50 -5.13 -9.24
C ALA A 132 8.30 -5.28 -10.54
N THR A 133 8.50 -4.19 -11.27
CA THR A 133 9.29 -4.13 -12.51
C THR A 133 10.80 -4.09 -12.25
N ARG A 134 11.19 -3.75 -11.02
CA ARG A 134 12.57 -3.62 -10.56
C ARG A 134 12.71 -4.29 -9.18
N PRO A 135 13.82 -5.01 -8.90
CA PRO A 135 14.01 -5.71 -7.61
C PRO A 135 13.83 -4.82 -6.38
N GLU A 136 14.35 -3.60 -6.41
CA GLU A 136 14.28 -2.60 -5.34
C GLU A 136 12.85 -2.09 -5.06
N ARG A 137 11.92 -2.27 -6.01
CA ARG A 137 10.51 -1.89 -5.85
C ARG A 137 9.66 -3.00 -5.23
N ARG A 138 10.22 -4.18 -5.00
CA ARG A 138 9.47 -5.26 -4.31
C ARG A 138 9.01 -4.80 -2.93
N ASN A 139 9.89 -4.12 -2.18
CA ASN A 139 9.57 -3.63 -0.85
C ASN A 139 8.83 -2.29 -0.91
N LEU A 140 7.62 -2.28 -0.36
CA LEU A 140 6.78 -1.10 -0.25
C LEU A 140 7.43 0.04 0.54
N ALA A 141 8.23 -0.25 1.56
CA ALA A 141 8.92 0.75 2.36
C ALA A 141 9.96 1.54 1.54
N GLU A 142 10.63 0.88 0.58
CA GLU A 142 11.57 1.54 -0.33
C GLU A 142 10.83 2.53 -1.25
N ILE A 143 9.70 2.10 -1.83
CA ILE A 143 8.86 2.96 -2.65
C ILE A 143 8.29 4.14 -1.83
N ARG A 144 7.90 3.91 -0.57
CA ARG A 144 7.38 4.95 0.31
C ARG A 144 8.45 5.80 0.99
N SER A 145 9.74 5.50 0.81
CA SER A 145 10.81 6.25 1.46
C SER A 145 10.73 7.73 1.11
N GLY A 146 10.68 8.59 2.13
CA GLY A 146 10.44 10.03 2.00
C GLY A 146 8.97 10.45 1.96
N GLU A 147 8.02 9.51 1.93
CA GLU A 147 6.57 9.75 1.96
C GLU A 147 6.08 10.71 0.86
N TYR A 148 4.93 11.35 1.08
CA TYR A 148 4.37 12.38 0.20
C TYR A 148 5.31 13.59 0.07
N GLU A 149 5.93 14.03 1.17
CA GLU A 149 6.80 15.21 1.20
C GLU A 149 8.07 15.04 0.35
N GLY A 150 8.60 13.81 0.26
CA GLY A 150 9.77 13.47 -0.56
C GLY A 150 9.45 13.12 -2.01
N LEU A 151 8.16 12.98 -2.36
CA LEU A 151 7.74 12.48 -3.67
C LEU A 151 8.18 13.39 -4.82
N ALA A 152 8.08 14.72 -4.66
CA ALA A 152 8.51 15.67 -5.70
C ALA A 152 9.98 15.47 -6.08
N LYS A 153 10.87 15.41 -5.09
CA LYS A 153 12.30 15.15 -5.28
C LYS A 153 12.57 13.74 -5.82
N LYS A 154 11.80 12.74 -5.38
CA LYS A 154 11.92 11.36 -5.87
C LYS A 154 11.66 11.29 -7.38
N LEU A 155 10.64 11.98 -7.87
CA LEU A 155 10.26 11.98 -9.29
C LEU A 155 11.28 12.70 -10.20
N GLU A 156 12.16 13.53 -9.65
CA GLU A 156 13.29 14.12 -10.40
C GLU A 156 14.38 13.09 -10.71
N ASN A 157 14.47 12.00 -9.92
CA ASN A 157 15.44 10.94 -10.15
C ASN A 157 14.92 9.98 -11.24
N PRO A 158 15.64 9.81 -12.37
CA PRO A 158 15.26 8.87 -13.42
C PRO A 158 15.06 7.42 -12.94
N ASP A 159 15.76 6.99 -11.90
CA ASP A 159 15.60 5.66 -11.32
C ASP A 159 14.25 5.45 -10.63
N TRP A 160 13.64 6.54 -10.18
CA TRP A 160 12.35 6.54 -9.50
C TRP A 160 11.20 7.05 -10.40
N LYS A 161 11.36 6.94 -11.72
CA LYS A 161 10.27 7.15 -12.66
C LYS A 161 9.13 6.15 -12.38
N PRO A 162 7.86 6.58 -12.25
CA PRO A 162 6.72 5.67 -12.13
C PRO A 162 6.67 4.65 -13.26
N ASP A 163 6.19 3.45 -12.97
CA ASP A 163 6.00 2.38 -13.97
C ASP A 163 4.91 2.74 -14.96
N TYR A 164 3.86 3.41 -14.48
CA TYR A 164 2.77 3.91 -15.30
C TYR A 164 2.42 5.35 -14.94
N GLY A 165 1.84 6.05 -15.91
CA GLY A 165 1.44 7.44 -15.77
C GLY A 165 2.61 8.43 -15.83
N PRO A 166 2.34 9.72 -15.62
CA PRO A 166 3.34 10.77 -15.74
C PRO A 166 4.34 10.75 -14.56
N ALA A 167 5.60 11.04 -14.85
CA ALA A 167 6.63 11.33 -13.86
C ALA A 167 6.53 12.78 -13.35
N ALA A 168 5.31 13.20 -13.03
CA ALA A 168 5.00 14.56 -12.58
C ALA A 168 4.37 14.51 -11.20
N PHE A 169 4.79 15.41 -10.31
CA PHE A 169 4.25 15.47 -8.97
C PHE A 169 2.81 15.99 -9.00
N ASN A 170 1.86 15.12 -8.64
CA ASN A 170 0.48 15.52 -8.42
C ASN A 170 0.30 15.93 -6.96
N ALA A 171 0.34 17.24 -6.68
CA ALA A 171 0.22 17.72 -5.30
C ALA A 171 -1.12 17.36 -4.63
N LYS A 172 -2.22 17.23 -5.39
CA LYS A 172 -3.51 16.89 -4.80
C LYS A 172 -3.54 15.42 -4.34
N SER A 173 -3.10 14.51 -5.21
CA SER A 173 -3.32 13.08 -5.02
C SER A 173 -2.08 12.27 -4.67
N GLY A 174 -0.88 12.83 -4.83
CA GLY A 174 0.40 12.12 -4.68
C GLY A 174 0.61 11.06 -5.75
N ALA A 175 1.16 9.91 -5.35
CA ALA A 175 1.39 8.74 -6.19
C ALA A 175 0.78 7.48 -5.55
N THR A 176 0.51 6.45 -6.36
CA THR A 176 -0.13 5.21 -5.91
C THR A 176 0.80 4.01 -6.14
N VAL A 177 0.83 3.08 -5.20
CA VAL A 177 1.48 1.76 -5.40
C VAL A 177 0.42 0.73 -5.74
N ILE A 178 0.67 -0.10 -6.75
CA ILE A 178 -0.22 -1.21 -7.13
C ILE A 178 0.63 -2.47 -7.27
N GLY A 179 0.11 -3.62 -6.88
CA GLY A 179 0.84 -4.86 -7.10
C GLY A 179 0.05 -6.07 -6.68
N ALA A 180 0.72 -7.22 -6.70
CA ALA A 180 0.14 -8.47 -6.25
C ALA A 180 1.04 -9.12 -5.21
N ARG A 181 0.45 -9.70 -4.17
CA ARG A 181 1.17 -10.36 -3.08
C ARG A 181 0.34 -11.49 -2.48
N ASP A 182 1.00 -12.37 -1.74
CA ASP A 182 0.32 -13.33 -0.88
C ASP A 182 -0.46 -12.64 0.25
N PHE A 183 -1.32 -13.42 0.92
CA PHE A 183 -2.03 -12.97 2.10
C PHE A 183 -1.07 -12.39 3.15
N LEU A 184 -1.44 -11.24 3.69
CA LEU A 184 -0.73 -10.58 4.78
C LEU A 184 -1.69 -10.44 5.93
N VAL A 185 -1.31 -10.98 7.09
CA VAL A 185 -2.08 -10.84 8.32
C VAL A 185 -1.47 -9.70 9.13
N ALA A 186 -2.21 -8.58 9.24
CA ALA A 186 -1.82 -7.49 10.13
C ALA A 186 -2.10 -7.91 11.58
N TYR A 187 -1.04 -8.21 12.33
CA TYR A 187 -1.15 -8.68 13.70
C TYR A 187 -0.50 -7.68 14.67
N ASN A 188 -1.34 -7.02 15.49
CA ASN A 188 -0.89 -6.08 16.52
C ASN A 188 -0.89 -6.77 17.89
N VAL A 189 0.19 -6.62 18.65
CA VAL A 189 0.30 -7.15 20.02
C VAL A 189 0.30 -5.98 21.00
N ASN A 190 -0.71 -5.93 21.86
CA ASN A 190 -0.79 -4.94 22.93
C ASN A 190 0.16 -5.32 24.07
N LEU A 191 1.12 -4.46 24.37
CA LEU A 191 2.04 -4.64 25.49
C LEU A 191 1.60 -3.77 26.66
N ASN A 192 1.62 -4.33 27.88
CA ASN A 192 1.32 -3.58 29.10
C ASN A 192 2.51 -2.69 29.51
N THR A 193 2.88 -1.74 28.64
CA THR A 193 3.93 -0.77 28.85
C THR A 193 3.68 0.47 28.02
N THR A 194 4.05 1.63 28.55
CA THR A 194 4.12 2.89 27.79
C THR A 194 5.47 3.09 27.10
N SER A 195 6.43 2.18 27.31
CA SER A 195 7.79 2.32 26.79
C SER A 195 7.90 1.85 25.35
N VAL A 196 7.94 2.80 24.40
CA VAL A 196 8.20 2.54 22.98
C VAL A 196 9.52 1.78 22.77
N ARG A 197 10.56 2.08 23.58
CA ARG A 197 11.84 1.38 23.53
C ARG A 197 11.69 -0.13 23.79
N ARG A 198 10.87 -0.51 24.78
CA ARG A 198 10.62 -1.93 25.11
C ARG A 198 9.80 -2.60 24.02
N ALA A 199 8.77 -1.92 23.50
CA ALA A 199 7.98 -2.42 22.39
C ALA A 199 8.84 -2.70 21.14
N ASN A 200 9.69 -1.74 20.77
CA ASN A 200 10.61 -1.91 19.64
C ASN A 200 11.61 -3.04 19.86
N SER A 201 12.14 -3.20 21.08
CA SER A 201 13.03 -4.32 21.39
C SER A 201 12.36 -5.66 21.10
N VAL A 202 11.12 -5.87 21.53
CA VAL A 202 10.37 -7.10 21.25
C VAL A 202 10.12 -7.26 19.74
N ALA A 203 9.74 -6.18 19.04
CA ALA A 203 9.53 -6.21 17.61
C ALA A 203 10.79 -6.61 16.81
N PHE A 204 11.98 -6.15 17.25
CA PHE A 204 13.26 -6.54 16.65
C PHE A 204 13.60 -8.02 16.85
N ASP A 205 13.12 -8.65 17.94
CA ASP A 205 13.33 -10.08 18.19
C ASP A 205 12.42 -10.98 17.34
N VAL A 206 11.22 -10.48 16.98
CA VAL A 206 10.19 -11.27 16.31
C VAL A 206 10.24 -11.15 14.79
N ARG A 207 10.65 -10.00 14.25
CA ARG A 207 10.65 -9.76 12.80
C ARG A 207 11.73 -10.58 12.08
N GLU A 208 11.48 -10.96 10.83
CA GLU A 208 12.43 -11.73 9.99
C GLU A 208 13.79 -11.02 9.82
N GLN A 209 13.78 -9.69 9.67
CA GLN A 209 14.99 -8.89 9.74
C GLN A 209 15.55 -8.90 11.18
N ALA A 210 16.52 -9.77 11.43
CA ALA A 210 17.21 -9.85 12.71
C ALA A 210 17.75 -8.49 13.21
N ARG A 211 18.21 -8.47 14.46
CA ARG A 211 18.87 -7.30 15.04
C ARG A 211 20.15 -6.95 14.29
N ILE A 212 20.46 -5.66 14.24
CA ILE A 212 21.83 -5.20 14.01
C ILE A 212 22.70 -5.83 15.11
N LEU A 213 23.74 -6.56 14.72
CA LEU A 213 24.64 -7.19 15.69
C LEU A 213 25.28 -6.12 16.57
N ARG A 214 25.24 -6.36 17.88
CA ARG A 214 25.84 -5.49 18.90
C ARG A 214 26.76 -6.32 19.78
N GLU A 215 27.87 -5.72 20.17
CA GLU A 215 28.88 -6.34 21.02
C GLU A 215 28.38 -6.38 22.48
N GLY A 216 28.37 -7.57 23.08
CA GLY A 216 27.88 -7.76 24.45
C GLY A 216 26.36 -7.68 24.56
N ASP A 217 25.83 -6.53 24.98
CA ASP A 217 24.39 -6.35 25.19
C ASP A 217 23.65 -6.15 23.83
N PRO A 218 22.69 -7.02 23.47
CA PRO A 218 22.01 -6.97 22.17
C PRO A 218 21.07 -5.76 22.00
N ILE A 219 20.89 -4.93 23.03
CA ILE A 219 20.04 -3.73 23.04
C ILE A 219 20.89 -2.46 23.11
N THR A 220 21.89 -2.40 23.99
CA THR A 220 22.68 -1.18 24.26
C THR A 220 24.14 -1.27 23.86
N GLY A 221 24.63 -2.46 23.49
CA GLY A 221 26.02 -2.67 23.09
C GLY A 221 26.40 -1.88 21.83
N PRO A 222 27.70 -1.58 21.62
CA PRO A 222 28.17 -0.95 20.39
C PRO A 222 27.86 -1.84 19.18
N VAL A 223 27.53 -1.22 18.03
CA VAL A 223 27.21 -1.94 16.80
C VAL A 223 28.47 -2.63 16.27
N VAL A 224 28.38 -3.93 16.03
CA VAL A 224 29.42 -4.69 15.33
C VAL A 224 29.34 -4.30 13.86
N LYS A 225 30.45 -3.78 13.34
CA LYS A 225 30.60 -3.37 11.95
C LYS A 225 31.25 -4.50 11.16
N ASP A 226 30.86 -4.65 9.90
CA ASP A 226 31.56 -5.56 9.00
C ASP A 226 32.83 -4.89 8.42
N GLU A 227 33.51 -5.58 7.52
CA GLU A 227 34.77 -5.14 6.91
C GLU A 227 34.64 -3.79 6.15
N ASN A 228 33.41 -3.36 5.84
CA ASN A 228 33.10 -2.13 5.12
C ASN A 228 32.54 -1.00 6.00
N GLY A 229 32.43 -1.21 7.32
CA GLY A 229 32.14 -0.17 8.33
C GLY A 229 30.69 -0.06 8.77
#